data_AF-A0A966I8A4-F1
#
_entry.id   AF-A0A966I8A4-F1
#
_cell.length_a   1.000
_cell.length_b   1.000
_cell.length_c   1.000
_cell.angle_alpha   90.00
_cell.angle_beta   90.00
_cell.angle_gamma   90.00
#
_symmetry.space_group_name_H-M   'P 1'
#
loop_
_entity.id
_entity.type
_entity.pdbx_description
1 polymer ?
#
loop_
_entity_poly.entity_id
_entity_poly.type
_entity_poly.pdbx_seq_one_letter_code
_entity_poly.pdbx_strand_id
1 'polypeptide(L)' 'MFYFIINRLAQALLVMAVVSAISFSLFNFVGDPVNNMVGQDATREQRIEIRQQLGLDDPILVQ' A
#
# COMPACT_ATOMS: atom_id res chain seq x y z
N MET A 1 -9.82 5.26 -37.59
CA MET A 1 -8.67 5.77 -36.81
C MET A 1 -9.08 6.28 -35.43
N PHE A 2 -10.07 7.18 -35.32
CA PHE A 2 -10.52 7.71 -34.02
C PHE A 2 -10.99 6.63 -33.03
N TYR A 3 -11.82 5.68 -33.49
CA TYR A 3 -12.26 4.53 -32.69
C TYR A 3 -11.10 3.66 -32.17
N PHE A 4 -10.08 3.45 -33.01
CA PHE A 4 -8.87 2.71 -32.63
C PHE A 4 -8.08 3.45 -31.53
N ILE A 5 -7.96 4.77 -31.64
CA ILE A 5 -7.28 5.61 -30.64
C ILE A 5 -8.02 5.56 -29.29
N ILE A 6 -9.35 5.67 -29.29
CA ILE A 6 -10.16 5.60 -28.06
C ILE A 6 -9.99 4.24 -27.37
N ASN A 7 -10.12 3.14 -28.11
CA ASN A 7 -9.96 1.80 -27.53
C ASN A 7 -8.56 1.60 -26.93
N ARG A 8 -7.53 2.15 -27.58
CA ARG A 8 -6.16 2.06 -27.08
C ARG A 8 -5.94 2.92 -25.83
N LEU A 9 -6.53 4.11 -25.76
CA LEU A 9 -6.49 4.96 -24.56
C LEU A 9 -7.23 4.29 -23.40
N ALA A 10 -8.42 3.72 -23.64
CA ALA A 10 -9.19 3.02 -22.62
C ALA A 10 -8.42 1.81 -22.08
N GLN A 11 -7.80 1.00 -22.95
CA GLN A 11 -6.94 -0.11 -22.53
C GLN A 11 -5.73 0.37 -21.74
N ALA A 12 -5.04 1.42 -22.19
CA ALA A 12 -3.88 1.95 -21.48
C ALA A 12 -4.24 2.45 -20.08
N LEU A 13 -5.35 3.18 -19.94
CA LEU A 13 -5.85 3.63 -18.64
C LEU A 13 -6.21 2.46 -17.73
N LEU A 14 -6.87 1.43 -18.25
CA LEU A 14 -7.22 0.24 -17.48
C LEU A 14 -5.97 -0.49 -16.99
N VAL A 15 -4.99 -0.71 -17.87
CA VAL A 15 -3.72 -1.36 -17.52
C VAL A 15 -2.98 -0.55 -16.46
N MET A 16 -2.86 0.77 -16.64
CA MET A 16 -2.23 1.64 -15.66
C MET A 16 -2.94 1.58 -14.31
N ALA A 17 -4.27 1.63 -14.29
CA ALA A 17 -5.07 1.52 -13.06
C ALA A 17 -4.84 0.19 -12.33
N VAL A 18 -4.81 -0.94 -13.06
CA VAL A 18 -4.54 -2.26 -12.49
C VAL A 18 -3.12 -2.33 -11.92
N VAL A 19 -2.11 -1.89 -12.68
CA VAL A 19 -0.71 -1.90 -12.24
C VAL A 19 -0.51 -1.01 -11.01
N SER A 20 -1.12 0.18 -10.99
CA SER A 20 -1.11 1.07 -9.82
C SER A 20 -1.80 0.42 -8.63
N ALA A 21 -2.99 -0.15 -8.78
CA ALA A 21 -3.70 -0.83 -7.70
C ALA A 21 -2.90 -2.00 -7.12
N ILE A 22 -2.25 -2.81 -7.98
CA ILE A 22 -1.37 -3.90 -7.55
C ILE A 22 -0.16 -3.35 -6.80
N SER A 23 0.51 -2.32 -7.34
CA SER A 23 1.69 -1.71 -6.71
C SER A 23 1.35 -1.12 -5.35
N PHE A 24 0.27 -0.35 -5.26
CA PHE A 24 -0.23 0.21 -3.99
C PHE A 24 -0.62 -0.89 -3.01
N SER A 25 -1.32 -1.93 -3.47
CA SER A 25 -1.68 -3.06 -2.59
C SER A 25 -0.41 -3.75 -2.08
N LEU A 26 0.59 -3.95 -2.93
CA LEU A 26 1.85 -4.55 -2.51
C LEU A 26 2.53 -3.69 -1.42
N PHE A 27 2.58 -2.37 -1.57
CA PHE A 27 3.13 -1.49 -0.53
C PHE A 27 2.33 -1.52 0.78
N ASN A 28 1.01 -1.64 0.73
CA ASN A 28 0.17 -1.74 1.93
C ASN A 28 0.25 -3.11 2.62
N PHE A 29 0.49 -4.20 1.87
CA PHE A 29 0.46 -5.57 2.40
C PHE A 29 1.83 -6.23 2.62
N VAL A 30 2.92 -5.79 1.97
CA VAL A 30 4.23 -6.50 1.98
C VAL A 30 5.19 -6.05 3.09
N GLY A 31 4.86 -5.04 3.87
CA GLY A 31 5.69 -4.68 5.01
C GLY A 31 4.83 -4.08 6.09
N ASP A 32 4.82 -4.72 7.27
CA ASP A 32 4.36 -4.04 8.47
C ASP A 32 5.15 -2.71 8.56
N PRO A 33 4.49 -1.53 8.47
CA PRO A 33 5.21 -0.26 8.49
C PRO A 33 6.05 -0.14 9.76
N VAL A 34 5.64 -0.79 10.86
CA VAL A 34 6.42 -0.93 12.09
C VAL A 34 7.74 -1.66 11.85
N ASN A 35 7.75 -2.72 11.04
CA ASN A 35 8.99 -3.44 10.72
C ASN A 35 9.95 -2.66 9.82
N ASN A 36 9.46 -1.66 9.09
CA ASN A 36 10.29 -0.75 8.29
C ASN A 36 10.78 0.46 9.10
N MET A 37 10.00 0.91 10.08
CA MET A 37 10.35 2.05 10.97
C MET A 37 11.25 1.64 12.12
N VAL A 38 11.09 0.42 12.62
CA VAL A 38 11.86 -0.10 13.74
C VAL A 38 12.91 -1.08 13.21
N GLY A 39 14.19 -0.79 13.47
CA GLY A 39 15.31 -1.61 13.01
C GLY A 39 15.18 -3.09 13.40
N GLN A 40 15.88 -3.97 12.69
CA GLN A 40 15.80 -5.44 12.90
C GLN A 40 16.06 -5.86 14.35
N ASP A 41 16.76 -5.04 15.14
CA ASP A 41 17.11 -5.27 16.54
C ASP A 41 15.99 -4.95 17.55
N ALA A 42 14.85 -4.40 17.12
CA ALA A 42 13.81 -4.02 18.06
C ALA A 42 13.05 -5.22 18.62
N THR A 43 12.96 -5.22 19.95
CA THR A 43 12.30 -6.27 20.72
C THR A 43 10.80 -6.25 20.43
N ARG A 44 10.15 -7.41 20.54
CA ARG A 44 8.72 -7.57 20.24
C ARG A 44 7.83 -6.58 21.01
N GLU A 45 8.20 -6.27 22.25
CA GLU A 45 7.47 -5.29 23.09
C GLU A 45 7.57 -3.85 22.54
N GLN A 46 8.75 -3.42 22.09
CA GLN A 46 8.95 -2.09 21.50
C GLN A 46 8.15 -1.91 20.21
N ARG A 47 8.02 -2.98 19.42
CA ARG A 47 7.18 -2.97 18.20
C ARG A 47 5.71 -2.77 18.54
N ILE A 48 5.20 -3.41 19.60
CA ILE A 48 3.81 -3.27 20.05
C ILE A 48 3.55 -1.86 20.58
N GLU A 49 4.46 -1.31 21.38
CA GLU A 49 4.34 0.05 21.92
C GLU A 49 4.28 1.10 20.79
N ILE A 50 5.16 0.99 19.81
CA ILE A 50 5.18 1.88 18.64
C ILE A 50 3.90 1.73 17.80
N ARG A 51 3.41 0.50 17.63
CA ARG A 51 2.15 0.23 16.91
C ARG A 51 0.95 0.89 17.58
N GLN A 52 0.88 0.84 18.91
CA GLN A 52 -0.16 1.49 19.70
C GLN A 52 -0.03 3.02 19.68
N GLN A 53 1.18 3.56 19.80
CA GLN A 53 1.42 5.01 19.74
C GLN A 53 1.06 5.61 18.37
N LEU A 54 1.28 4.86 17.29
CA LEU A 54 0.97 5.26 15.93
C LEU A 54 -0.49 4.98 15.53
N GLY A 55 -1.31 4.40 16.42
CA GLY A 55 -2.70 4.04 16.12
C GLY A 55 -2.82 3.00 15.00
N LEU A 56 -1.78 2.21 14.75
CA LEU A 56 -1.72 1.26 13.62
C LEU A 56 -2.65 0.05 13.78
N ASP A 57 -3.23 -0.12 14.97
CA ASP A 57 -4.26 -1.13 15.27
C ASP A 57 -5.70 -0.59 15.08
N ASP A 58 -5.86 0.70 14.77
CA ASP A 58 -7.18 1.29 14.51
C ASP A 58 -7.73 0.83 13.14
N PRO A 59 -9.07 0.81 12.97
CA PRO A 59 -9.68 0.42 11.71
C PRO A 59 -9.16 1.28 10.55
N ILE A 60 -8.90 0.68 9.38
CA ILE A 60 -8.39 1.36 8.17
C ILE A 60 -9.23 2.60 7.78
N LEU A 61 -10.50 2.67 8.19
CA LEU A 61 -11.38 3.80 7.93
C LEU A 61 -11.02 5.08 8.73
N VAL A 62 -10.18 4.96 9.77
CA VAL A 62 -9.86 6.06 10.70
C VAL A 62 -8.36 6.44 10.70
N GLN A 63 -7.55 5.76 9.88
CA GLN A 63 -6.08 5.85 9.86
C GLN A 63 -5.56 6.60 8.63
#